data_AF-A0A2E8E051-F1
#
_entry.id   AF-A0A2E8E051-F1
#
_cell.length_a   1.000
_cell.length_b   1.000
_cell.length_c   1.000
_cell.angle_alpha   90.00
_cell.angle_beta   90.00
_cell.angle_gamma   90.00
#
_symmetry.space_group_name_H-M   'P 1'
#
loop_
_entity.id
_entity.type
_entity.pdbx_description
1 polymer ?
#
loop_
_entity_poly.entity_id
_entity_poly.type
_entity_poly.pdbx_seq_one_letter_code
_entity_poly.pdbx_strand_id
1 'polypeptide(L)'
;TVNVSGTGYAIATLQANLESSAVAITGGSITGITDLAVADGGTGLSTVAKGSVLIANSADTLSALDGGGSTDKMLLYTASSDTISWSNTIDGGTYS
;
A
#
# COMPACT_ATOMS: atom_id res chain seq x y z
N THR A 1 -0.47 -35.28 -13.26
CA THR A 1 -0.72 -36.64 -12.77
C THR A 1 0.55 -37.14 -12.15
N VAL A 2 0.55 -37.58 -10.89
CA VAL A 2 1.76 -38.14 -10.28
C VAL A 2 2.11 -39.42 -11.05
N ASN A 3 3.36 -39.54 -11.51
CA ASN A 3 3.82 -40.78 -12.13
C ASN A 3 4.01 -41.83 -11.04
N VAL A 4 3.07 -42.77 -10.94
CA VAL A 4 3.08 -43.84 -9.92
C VAL A 4 3.73 -45.13 -10.40
N SER A 5 4.28 -45.15 -11.62
CA SER A 5 4.77 -46.38 -12.27
C SER A 5 6.17 -46.82 -11.84
N GLY A 6 6.90 -45.99 -11.08
CA GLY A 6 8.21 -46.32 -10.54
C GLY A 6 8.08 -47.20 -9.28
N THR A 7 8.72 -48.38 -9.28
CA THR A 7 8.80 -49.25 -8.11
C THR A 7 9.85 -48.73 -7.12
N GLY A 8 9.58 -48.84 -5.80
CA GLY A 8 10.57 -48.53 -4.74
C GLY A 8 10.39 -47.19 -4.00
N TYR A 9 9.40 -46.36 -4.36
CA TYR A 9 9.10 -45.13 -3.62
C TYR A 9 7.84 -45.32 -2.77
N ALA A 10 7.94 -45.01 -1.47
CA ALA A 10 6.76 -44.91 -0.62
C ALA A 10 5.86 -43.76 -1.15
N ILE A 11 4.54 -43.97 -1.18
CA ILE A 11 3.59 -42.88 -1.43
C ILE A 11 3.70 -41.91 -0.26
N ALA A 12 4.48 -40.85 -0.42
CA ALA A 12 4.49 -39.74 0.52
C ALA A 12 3.34 -38.80 0.18
N THR A 13 2.52 -38.49 1.17
CA THR A 13 1.60 -37.34 1.08
C THR A 13 2.46 -36.08 1.05
N LEU A 14 2.59 -35.45 -0.11
CA LEU A 14 3.28 -34.16 -0.21
C LEU A 14 2.35 -33.07 0.32
N GLN A 15 2.47 -32.74 1.60
CA GLN A 15 1.94 -31.48 2.14
C GLN A 15 3.00 -30.40 1.88
N ALA A 16 3.11 -29.92 0.64
CA ALA A 16 4.01 -28.81 0.29
C ALA A 16 3.21 -27.59 -0.17
N ASN A 17 3.57 -26.42 0.35
CA ASN A 17 3.18 -25.15 -0.25
C ASN A 17 4.11 -24.97 -1.46
N LEU A 18 3.60 -25.26 -2.67
CA LEU A 18 4.39 -25.10 -3.89
C LEU A 18 4.72 -23.62 -4.07
N GLU A 19 5.99 -23.25 -3.87
CA GLU A 19 6.48 -21.91 -4.18
C GLU A 19 6.38 -21.71 -5.70
N SER A 20 5.38 -20.94 -6.13
CA SER A 20 5.30 -20.51 -7.52
C SER A 20 6.32 -19.40 -7.72
N SER A 21 7.17 -19.53 -8.74
CA SER A 21 8.08 -18.45 -9.16
C SER A 21 7.33 -17.23 -9.72
N ALA A 22 6.05 -17.40 -10.07
CA ALA A 22 5.14 -16.34 -10.48
C ALA A 22 3.74 -16.66 -9.96
N VAL A 23 3.45 -16.28 -8.71
CA VAL A 23 2.08 -16.37 -8.18
C VAL A 23 1.22 -15.32 -8.88
N ALA A 24 0.30 -15.73 -9.74
CA ALA A 24 -0.72 -14.84 -10.31
C ALA A 24 -1.96 -14.85 -9.41
N ILE A 25 -2.22 -13.75 -8.69
CA ILE A 25 -3.44 -13.58 -7.88
C ILE A 25 -4.38 -12.63 -8.61
N THR A 26 -5.49 -13.16 -9.13
CA THR A 26 -6.57 -12.37 -9.73
C THR A 26 -7.76 -12.39 -8.80
N GLY A 27 -7.75 -11.51 -7.80
CA GLY A 27 -8.76 -11.43 -6.73
C GLY A 27 -8.60 -12.48 -5.62
N GLY A 28 -9.27 -12.26 -4.49
CA GLY A 28 -9.26 -13.14 -3.30
C GLY A 28 -9.06 -12.39 -1.99
N SER A 29 -9.19 -13.10 -0.86
CA SER A 29 -8.80 -12.63 0.48
C SER A 29 -7.56 -13.40 0.93
N ILE A 30 -6.51 -12.68 1.31
CA ILE A 30 -5.27 -13.27 1.82
C ILE A 30 -5.34 -13.22 3.35
N THR A 31 -5.32 -14.38 3.99
CA THR A 31 -5.38 -14.54 5.45
C THR A 31 -4.13 -15.28 5.94
N GLY A 32 -3.76 -15.08 7.21
CA GLY A 32 -2.62 -15.80 7.82
C GLY A 32 -1.23 -15.31 7.39
N ILE A 33 -1.12 -14.14 6.76
CA ILE A 33 0.17 -13.48 6.51
C ILE A 33 0.49 -12.52 7.66
N THR A 34 1.78 -12.28 7.89
CA THR A 34 2.21 -11.04 8.56
C THR A 34 1.77 -9.86 7.71
N ASP A 35 1.41 -8.74 8.34
CA ASP A 35 1.04 -7.52 7.64
C ASP A 35 2.03 -7.23 6.51
N LEU A 36 1.51 -6.87 5.33
CA LEU A 36 2.35 -6.38 4.24
C LEU A 36 3.02 -5.10 4.76
N ALA A 37 4.35 -5.10 4.77
CA ALA A 37 5.10 -3.93 5.21
C ALA A 37 4.69 -2.73 4.34
N VAL A 38 4.54 -1.55 4.95
CA VAL A 38 4.06 -0.36 4.22
C VAL A 38 4.96 -0.03 3.02
N ALA A 39 6.24 -0.41 3.08
CA ALA A 39 7.21 -0.31 1.99
C ALA A 39 6.75 -1.03 0.70
N ASP A 40 5.96 -2.09 0.83
CA ASP A 40 5.43 -2.90 -0.28
C ASP A 40 3.99 -2.52 -0.66
N GLY A 41 3.38 -1.56 0.05
CA GLY A 41 2.00 -1.11 -0.15
C GLY A 41 1.81 -0.07 -1.27
N GLY A 42 2.85 0.22 -2.06
CA GLY A 42 2.79 1.11 -3.22
C GLY A 42 2.65 2.61 -2.94
N THR A 43 2.47 3.02 -1.68
CA THR A 43 2.29 4.44 -1.29
C THR A 43 3.59 5.18 -0.97
N GLY A 44 4.72 4.47 -0.96
CA GLY A 44 6.06 5.03 -0.71
C GLY A 44 6.43 5.28 0.75
N LEU A 45 5.56 4.95 1.72
CA LEU A 45 5.88 5.06 3.15
C LEU A 45 6.32 3.71 3.70
N SER A 46 7.29 3.69 4.61
CA SER A 46 7.64 2.47 5.37
C SER A 46 6.87 2.34 6.69
N THR A 47 6.19 3.41 7.12
CA THR A 47 5.31 3.47 8.30
C THR A 47 4.22 4.52 8.06
N VAL A 48 2.97 4.28 8.47
CA VAL A 48 1.90 5.27 8.36
C VAL A 48 1.82 6.11 9.63
N ALA A 49 2.11 7.41 9.53
CA ALA A 49 1.96 8.34 10.66
C ALA A 49 0.48 8.56 10.98
N LYS A 50 0.14 8.82 12.25
CA LYS A 50 -1.22 9.21 12.63
C LYS A 50 -1.62 10.49 11.90
N GLY A 51 -2.83 10.53 11.37
CA GLY A 51 -3.33 11.66 10.59
C GLY A 51 -2.88 11.69 9.13
N SER A 52 -2.14 10.68 8.64
CA SER A 52 -1.78 10.61 7.21
C SER A 52 -3.03 10.53 6.33
N VAL A 53 -2.95 11.15 5.15
CA VAL A 53 -4.03 11.14 4.15
C VAL A 53 -3.50 10.50 2.86
N LEU A 54 -4.28 9.61 2.25
CA LEU A 54 -3.96 9.08 0.94
C LEU A 54 -4.41 10.06 -0.14
N ILE A 55 -3.48 10.49 -0.98
CA ILE A 55 -3.74 11.43 -2.07
C ILE A 55 -3.26 10.84 -3.40
N ALA A 56 -3.91 11.25 -4.50
CA ALA A 56 -3.33 11.05 -5.82
C ALA A 56 -2.26 12.12 -6.04
N ASN A 57 -1.13 11.73 -6.64
CA ASN A 57 -0.11 12.67 -7.07
C ASN A 57 -0.18 12.91 -8.59
N SER A 58 0.63 13.85 -9.08
CA SER A 58 0.71 14.21 -10.49
C SER A 58 1.24 13.10 -11.42
N ALA A 59 1.63 11.94 -10.87
CA ALA A 59 2.02 10.75 -11.63
C ALA A 59 0.89 9.71 -11.70
N ASP A 60 -0.36 10.09 -11.39
CA ASP A 60 -1.54 9.22 -11.34
C ASP A 60 -1.37 8.02 -10.37
N THR A 61 -0.49 8.15 -9.38
CA THR A 61 -0.25 7.13 -8.35
C THR A 61 -0.77 7.60 -7.00
N LEU A 62 -1.15 6.64 -6.15
CA LEU A 62 -1.53 6.92 -4.76
C LEU A 62 -0.28 7.08 -3.91
N SER A 63 -0.15 8.20 -3.20
CA SER A 63 0.93 8.48 -2.24
C SER A 63 0.34 9.00 -0.95
N ALA A 64 0.94 8.69 0.20
CA ALA A 64 0.46 9.29 1.45
C ALA A 64 1.08 10.68 1.65
N LEU A 65 0.24 11.65 1.96
CA LEU A 65 0.64 12.89 2.61
C LEU A 65 0.87 12.57 4.09
N ASP A 66 2.01 12.98 4.63
CA ASP A 66 2.33 12.75 6.04
C ASP A 66 1.25 13.35 6.96
N GLY A 67 1.22 12.93 8.23
CA GLY A 67 0.21 13.39 9.18
C GLY A 67 0.29 14.87 9.58
N GLY A 68 1.13 15.68 8.93
CA GLY A 68 1.31 17.09 9.25
C GLY A 68 2.09 17.34 10.55
N GLY A 69 2.63 16.33 11.23
CA GLY A 69 3.38 16.53 12.47
C GLY A 69 2.49 16.75 13.69
N SER A 70 2.87 17.66 14.60
CA SER A 70 2.32 17.73 15.97
C SER A 70 1.37 18.89 16.27
N THR A 71 1.10 19.78 15.32
CA THR A 71 0.13 20.88 15.51
C THR A 71 -1.15 20.59 14.76
N ASP A 72 -2.26 21.19 15.18
CA ASP A 72 -3.49 21.18 14.39
C ASP A 72 -3.26 21.88 13.05
N LYS A 73 -3.76 21.30 11.97
CA LYS A 73 -3.58 21.77 10.59
C LYS A 73 -4.86 21.60 9.79
N MET A 74 -4.91 22.33 8.68
CA MET A 74 -5.97 22.17 7.69
C MET A 74 -5.40 21.59 6.40
N LEU A 75 -6.20 20.80 5.70
CA LEU A 75 -5.85 20.32 4.36
C LEU A 75 -6.08 21.46 3.37
N LEU A 76 -5.05 21.80 2.61
CA LEU A 76 -5.08 22.85 1.60
C LEU A 76 -4.78 22.27 0.23
N TYR A 77 -5.69 22.50 -0.71
CA TYR A 77 -5.45 22.31 -2.14
C TYR A 77 -4.89 23.59 -2.75
N THR A 78 -3.80 23.46 -3.51
CA THR A 78 -3.18 24.57 -4.25
C THR A 78 -3.34 24.33 -5.75
N ALA A 79 -4.21 25.09 -6.40
CA ALA A 79 -4.57 24.89 -7.80
C ALA A 79 -3.41 25.12 -8.78
N SER A 80 -2.50 26.05 -8.48
CA SER A 80 -1.36 26.35 -9.36
C SER A 80 -0.34 25.21 -9.45
N SER A 81 -0.23 24.40 -8.40
CA SER A 81 0.65 23.23 -8.34
C SER A 81 -0.10 21.91 -8.41
N ASP A 82 -1.44 21.94 -8.39
CA ASP A 82 -2.31 20.77 -8.28
C ASP A 82 -1.92 19.83 -7.13
N THR A 83 -1.61 20.40 -5.96
CA THR A 83 -1.13 19.65 -4.79
C THR A 83 -2.04 19.81 -3.58
N ILE A 84 -2.15 18.74 -2.79
CA ILE A 84 -2.76 18.76 -1.45
C ILE A 84 -1.64 18.74 -0.39
N SER A 85 -1.72 19.62 0.60
CA SER A 85 -0.75 19.68 1.70
C SER A 85 -1.41 20.09 3.03
N TRP A 86 -0.74 19.83 4.16
CA TRP A 86 -1.17 20.37 5.45
C TRP A 86 -0.65 21.80 5.63
N SER A 87 -1.54 22.73 6.01
CA SER A 87 -1.21 24.13 6.26
C SER A 87 -1.59 24.57 7.67
N ASN A 88 -0.76 25.45 8.25
CA ASN A 88 -1.05 26.20 9.48
C ASN A 88 -1.70 27.56 9.21
N THR A 89 -1.72 27.98 7.95
CA THR A 89 -2.16 29.31 7.55
C THR A 89 -3.30 29.20 6.56
N ILE A 90 -4.33 30.00 6.78
CA ILE A 90 -5.41 30.23 5.83
C ILE A 90 -5.19 31.66 5.35
N ASP A 91 -4.94 31.84 4.06
CA ASP A 91 -5.15 33.17 3.48
C ASP A 91 -6.66 33.38 3.45
N GLY A 92 -7.17 34.29 4.29
CA GLY A 92 -8.59 34.64 4.34
C GLY A 92 -9.12 35.18 3.01
N GLY A 93 -8.22 35.42 2.04
CA GLY A 93 -8.53 36.02 0.76
C GLY A 93 -8.42 37.53 0.84
N THR A 94 -8.48 38.16 -0.33
CA THR A 94 -8.61 39.62 -0.44
C THR A 94 -10.09 39.97 -0.41
N TYR A 95 -10.51 40.70 0.62
CA TYR A 95 -11.88 41.22 0.72
C TYR A 95 -11.96 42.59 0.03
N SER A 96 -12.97 42.80 -0.81
CA SER A 96 -13.29 44.07 -1.48
C SER A 96 -14.62 44.62 -1.01
#